data_AF-A0A2P4SQA6-F1
#
_entry.id   AF-A0A2P4SQA6-F1
#
_cell.length_a   1.000
_cell.length_b   1.000
_cell.length_c   1.000
_cell.angle_alpha   90.00
_cell.angle_beta   90.00
_cell.angle_gamma   90.00
#
_symmetry.space_group_name_H-M   'P 1'
#
loop_
_entity.id
_entity.type
_entity.pdbx_description
1 polymer ?
#
loop_
_entity_poly.entity_id
_entity_poly.type
_entity_poly.pdbx_seq_one_letter_code
_entity_poly.pdbx_strand_id
1 'polypeptide(L)'
;MDRNPSPPSSEAEEEGDAVGSTVYSKHWLFSILTRLIELISPEKSEPSGNPEGIQTELDEEMENDICKVWDMSMDEDVALFLQEFNAPDIFMGVFAKSKCPRLTEICVGILGNMACFQDICLSISKDENLGLLLTCLSQPEVANVWVERIRDSPSVYDCVCFIMSSSTNVELLVKVGEVVDKLFDLDEELMLNWIKSGTCQSVGPSTDDSPEELPDFKIVPCILEAAKQVRSDSPEGLDVYMHILQLLTTVDEGIQAIVQAPDGGKETWALLYDLICHELCQPDDPPIIVQEQKT
;
A
#
# COMPACT_ATOMS: atom_id res chain seq x y z
N MET A 1 -51.40 -15.67 44.91
CA MET A 1 -49.96 -15.96 44.94
C MET A 1 -49.39 -15.44 43.64
N ASP A 2 -49.06 -14.15 43.62
CA ASP A 2 -48.45 -13.49 42.47
C ASP A 2 -46.96 -13.80 42.50
N ARG A 3 -46.50 -14.60 41.52
CA ARG A 3 -45.06 -14.83 41.34
C ARG A 3 -44.48 -13.62 40.64
N ASN A 4 -43.48 -13.02 41.29
CA ASN A 4 -42.64 -11.99 40.70
C ASN A 4 -42.02 -12.55 39.40
N PRO A 5 -42.02 -11.81 38.29
CA PRO A 5 -41.32 -12.26 37.08
C PRO A 5 -39.82 -12.37 37.35
N SER A 6 -39.19 -13.36 36.71
CA SER A 6 -37.74 -13.56 36.79
C SER A 6 -36.98 -12.38 36.21
N PRO A 7 -35.76 -12.08 36.70
CA PRO A 7 -34.92 -11.03 36.13
C PRO A 7 -34.63 -11.35 34.65
N PRO A 8 -34.44 -10.34 33.80
CA PRO A 8 -33.97 -10.56 32.43
C PRO A 8 -32.62 -11.28 32.46
N SER A 9 -32.39 -12.15 31.47
CA SER A 9 -31.14 -12.89 31.28
C SER A 9 -29.96 -11.90 31.21
N SER A 10 -28.95 -12.14 32.04
CA SER A 10 -27.69 -11.38 32.11
C SER A 10 -26.75 -11.68 30.93
N GLU A 11 -27.30 -11.83 29.72
CA GLU A 11 -26.56 -12.09 28.49
C GLU A 11 -26.58 -10.86 27.56
N ALA A 12 -26.68 -9.66 28.13
CA ALA A 12 -25.99 -8.54 27.54
C ALA A 12 -24.58 -8.60 28.11
N GLU A 13 -23.70 -9.35 27.45
CA GLU A 13 -22.26 -9.17 27.64
C GLU A 13 -22.01 -7.67 27.44
N GLU A 14 -21.70 -6.95 28.52
CA GLU A 14 -21.19 -5.59 28.38
C GLU A 14 -19.93 -5.71 27.54
N GLU A 15 -20.05 -5.28 26.29
CA GLU A 15 -18.95 -5.29 25.34
C GLU A 15 -17.80 -4.50 25.99
N GLY A 16 -16.75 -5.21 26.40
CA GLY A 16 -15.66 -4.61 27.16
C GLY A 16 -15.04 -3.46 26.37
N ASP A 17 -14.54 -2.46 27.09
CA ASP A 17 -13.82 -1.32 26.50
C ASP A 17 -12.46 -1.73 25.90
N ALA A 18 -12.04 -2.99 26.05
CA ALA A 18 -10.82 -3.50 25.45
C ALA A 18 -10.95 -3.68 23.93
N VAL A 19 -9.96 -3.23 23.16
CA VAL A 19 -9.86 -3.51 21.73
C VAL A 19 -9.38 -4.94 21.52
N GLY A 20 -10.23 -5.80 20.97
CA GLY A 20 -9.92 -7.21 20.74
C GLY A 20 -9.42 -7.91 22.01
N SER A 21 -8.24 -8.52 21.92
CA SER A 21 -7.56 -9.20 23.02
C SER A 21 -6.60 -8.31 23.82
N THR A 22 -6.47 -7.04 23.44
CA THR A 22 -5.51 -6.10 24.02
C THR A 22 -6.01 -5.46 25.31
N VAL A 23 -5.14 -4.69 25.97
CA VAL A 23 -5.49 -3.86 27.14
C VAL A 23 -5.90 -2.44 26.76
N TYR A 24 -5.94 -2.12 25.46
CA TYR A 24 -6.17 -0.76 24.97
C TYR A 24 -7.66 -0.42 24.97
N SER A 25 -7.98 0.85 25.28
CA SER A 25 -9.37 1.33 25.42
C SER A 25 -9.95 1.80 24.08
N LYS A 26 -11.09 1.20 23.68
CA LYS A 26 -11.91 1.60 22.53
C LYS A 26 -12.37 3.06 22.69
N HIS A 27 -12.88 3.42 23.87
CA HIS A 27 -13.36 4.77 24.16
C HIS A 27 -12.25 5.82 24.10
N TRP A 28 -11.04 5.49 24.60
CA TRP A 28 -9.91 6.41 24.52
C TRP A 28 -9.49 6.65 23.07
N LEU A 29 -9.34 5.59 22.26
CA LEU A 29 -9.03 5.73 20.83
C LEU A 29 -10.08 6.57 20.10
N PHE A 30 -11.37 6.30 20.34
CA PHE A 30 -12.46 7.07 19.73
C PHE A 30 -12.41 8.56 20.09
N SER A 31 -12.06 8.88 21.35
CA SER A 31 -11.86 10.27 21.79
C SER A 31 -10.74 10.95 21.00
N ILE A 32 -9.63 10.26 20.73
CA ILE A 32 -8.52 10.82 19.93
C ILE A 32 -8.96 11.04 18.47
N LEU A 33 -9.64 10.07 17.85
CA LEU A 33 -10.16 10.22 16.48
C LEU A 33 -11.14 11.41 16.38
N THR A 34 -12.01 11.59 17.37
CA THR A 34 -12.94 12.73 17.43
C THR A 34 -12.18 14.06 17.50
N ARG A 35 -11.15 14.16 18.34
CA ARG A 35 -10.29 15.35 18.43
C ARG A 35 -9.60 15.65 17.09
N LEU A 36 -9.15 14.64 16.36
CA LEU A 36 -8.55 14.83 15.02
C LEU A 36 -9.56 15.38 14.01
N ILE A 37 -10.80 14.87 13.99
CA ILE A 37 -11.87 15.40 13.13
C ILE A 37 -12.12 16.87 13.43
N GLU A 38 -12.17 17.26 14.71
CA GLU A 38 -12.36 18.65 15.12
C GLU A 38 -11.20 19.56 14.71
N LEU A 39 -9.97 19.04 14.63
CA LEU A 39 -8.80 19.81 14.18
C LEU A 39 -8.84 20.11 12.69
N ILE A 40 -9.36 19.18 11.87
CA ILE A 40 -9.43 19.34 10.41
C ILE A 40 -10.76 19.90 9.90
N SER A 41 -11.68 20.21 10.82
CA SER A 41 -12.98 20.78 10.53
C SER A 41 -12.86 22.29 10.24
N PRO A 42 -13.54 22.80 9.19
CA PRO A 42 -13.38 24.19 8.73
C PRO A 42 -13.89 25.26 9.71
N GLU A 43 -14.66 24.88 10.73
CA GLU A 43 -15.41 25.80 11.61
C GLU A 43 -14.55 26.58 12.61
N LYS A 44 -13.26 26.25 12.80
CA LYS A 44 -12.33 27.01 13.66
C LYS A 44 -11.57 28.14 12.95
N SER A 45 -11.98 28.52 11.74
CA SER A 45 -11.49 29.75 11.09
C SER A 45 -12.27 30.97 11.62
N GLU A 46 -11.87 31.46 12.80
CA GLU A 46 -12.32 32.74 13.35
C GLU A 46 -12.17 33.87 12.29
N PRO A 47 -13.23 34.64 11.97
CA PRO A 47 -13.17 35.71 10.96
C PRO A 47 -12.58 37.03 11.50
N SER A 48 -11.76 37.01 12.56
CA SER A 48 -11.18 38.23 13.12
C SER A 48 -9.84 38.02 13.83
N GLY A 49 -8.77 38.52 13.19
CA GLY A 49 -7.53 38.90 13.88
C GLY A 49 -6.25 38.26 13.34
N ASN A 50 -5.47 39.04 12.58
CA ASN A 50 -4.10 38.82 12.11
C ASN A 50 -3.84 37.67 11.11
N PRO A 51 -3.30 37.95 9.90
CA PRO A 51 -2.88 36.92 8.92
C PRO A 51 -1.57 36.17 9.29
N GLU A 52 -1.12 36.25 10.53
CA GLU A 52 0.16 35.67 11.00
C GLU A 52 -0.13 34.71 12.14
N GLY A 53 -0.31 33.44 11.81
CA GLY A 53 -0.57 32.37 12.76
C GLY A 53 -0.55 31.03 12.03
N ILE A 54 0.64 30.64 11.57
CA ILE A 54 0.87 29.31 11.04
C ILE A 54 0.63 28.35 12.22
N GLN A 55 -0.44 27.53 12.22
CA GLN A 55 -0.50 26.38 13.11
C GLN A 55 0.50 25.34 12.61
N THR A 56 1.78 25.57 12.88
CA THR A 56 2.89 24.65 12.57
C THR A 56 3.20 23.73 13.75
N GLU A 57 2.85 24.16 14.97
CA GLU A 57 3.18 23.44 16.21
C GLU A 57 1.98 22.63 16.70
N LEU A 58 2.25 21.37 17.06
CA LEU A 58 1.29 20.46 17.65
C LEU A 58 1.29 20.67 19.17
N ASP A 59 0.11 20.72 19.77
CA ASP A 59 -0.01 20.75 21.23
C ASP A 59 0.60 19.48 21.84
N GLU A 60 1.39 19.63 22.91
CA GLU A 60 2.17 18.52 23.51
C GLU A 60 1.28 17.38 24.00
N GLU A 61 0.09 17.67 24.54
CA GLU A 61 -0.85 16.63 24.99
C GLU A 61 -1.37 15.84 23.79
N MET A 62 -1.76 16.54 22.73
CA MET A 62 -2.21 15.90 21.49
C MET A 62 -1.09 15.09 20.82
N GLU A 63 0.14 15.60 20.78
CA GLU A 63 1.30 14.87 20.25
C GLU A 63 1.55 13.58 21.03
N ASN A 64 1.56 13.65 22.36
CA ASN A 64 1.76 12.48 23.20
C ASN A 64 0.65 11.44 23.01
N ASP A 65 -0.60 11.87 22.88
CA ASP A 65 -1.71 10.96 22.65
C ASP A 65 -1.64 10.30 21.28
N ILE A 66 -1.37 11.05 20.21
CA ILE A 66 -1.31 10.47 18.86
C ILE A 66 -0.04 9.62 18.65
N CYS A 67 1.07 9.91 19.34
CA CYS A 67 2.23 9.01 19.36
C CYS A 67 1.91 7.66 20.02
N LYS A 68 1.10 7.65 21.09
CA LYS A 68 0.63 6.37 21.66
C LYS A 68 -0.24 5.60 20.65
N VAL A 69 -1.09 6.28 19.88
CA VAL A 69 -1.86 5.63 18.80
C VAL A 69 -0.94 5.04 17.74
N TRP A 70 0.14 5.74 17.37
CA TRP A 70 1.19 5.18 16.50
C TRP A 70 1.74 3.88 17.09
N ASP A 71 2.21 3.89 18.34
CA ASP A 71 2.76 2.67 18.97
C ASP A 71 1.72 1.54 19.00
N MET A 72 0.47 1.84 19.35
CA MET A 72 -0.62 0.86 19.41
C MET A 72 -1.00 0.30 18.05
N SER A 73 -0.88 1.08 16.96
CA SER A 73 -1.29 0.67 15.61
C SER A 73 -0.41 -0.43 15.00
N MET A 74 0.70 -0.80 15.65
CA MET A 74 1.47 -2.00 15.30
C MET A 74 0.78 -3.31 15.76
N ASP A 75 -0.28 -3.23 16.56
CA ASP A 75 -1.09 -4.36 16.97
C ASP A 75 -2.27 -4.57 16.00
N GLU A 76 -2.48 -5.81 15.55
CA GLU A 76 -3.49 -6.16 14.55
C GLU A 76 -4.91 -5.84 15.02
N ASP A 77 -5.25 -6.15 16.28
CA ASP A 77 -6.58 -5.89 16.84
C ASP A 77 -6.87 -4.38 16.84
N VAL A 78 -5.85 -3.56 17.14
CA VAL A 78 -5.96 -2.10 17.11
C VAL A 78 -6.10 -1.58 15.68
N ALA A 79 -5.31 -2.08 14.75
CA ALA A 79 -5.39 -1.66 13.35
C ALA A 79 -6.76 -2.01 12.73
N LEU A 80 -7.29 -3.20 13.02
CA LEU A 80 -8.62 -3.62 12.57
C LEU A 80 -9.72 -2.74 13.18
N PHE A 81 -9.60 -2.40 14.46
CA PHE A 81 -10.51 -1.44 15.11
C PHE A 81 -10.44 -0.06 14.46
N LEU A 82 -9.24 0.48 14.23
CA LEU A 82 -9.08 1.77 13.53
C LEU A 82 -9.71 1.75 12.13
N GLN A 83 -9.56 0.63 11.41
CA GLN A 83 -10.20 0.42 10.11
C GLN A 83 -11.74 0.38 10.20
N GLU A 84 -12.29 -0.31 11.19
CA GLU A 84 -13.74 -0.40 11.43
C GLU A 84 -14.38 0.98 11.65
N PHE A 85 -13.66 1.86 12.35
CA PHE A 85 -14.11 3.23 12.65
C PHE A 85 -13.68 4.26 11.60
N ASN A 86 -13.22 3.82 10.43
CA ASN A 86 -12.88 4.68 9.30
C ASN A 86 -11.77 5.70 9.63
N ALA A 87 -10.86 5.34 10.55
CA ALA A 87 -9.71 6.16 10.90
C ALA A 87 -8.79 6.49 9.70
N PRO A 88 -8.63 5.62 8.68
CA PRO A 88 -7.81 5.96 7.52
C PRO A 88 -8.24 7.28 6.84
N ASP A 89 -9.54 7.50 6.66
CA ASP A 89 -10.07 8.73 6.07
C ASP A 89 -9.80 9.96 6.96
N ILE A 90 -9.79 9.77 8.28
CA ILE A 90 -9.47 10.83 9.23
C ILE A 90 -7.99 11.21 9.08
N PHE A 91 -7.09 10.23 9.10
CA PHE A 91 -5.65 10.46 8.95
C PHE A 91 -5.29 11.05 7.59
N MET A 92 -5.95 10.60 6.52
CA MET A 92 -5.80 11.21 5.20
C MET A 92 -6.37 12.62 5.13
N GLY A 93 -7.47 12.89 5.85
CA GLY A 93 -8.00 14.24 6.03
C GLY A 93 -7.02 15.16 6.74
N VAL A 94 -6.29 14.66 7.74
CA VAL A 94 -5.18 15.37 8.40
C VAL A 94 -4.05 15.63 7.42
N PHE A 95 -3.59 14.62 6.68
CA PHE A 95 -2.56 14.78 5.67
C PHE A 95 -2.91 15.85 4.63
N ALA A 96 -4.15 15.88 4.14
CA ALA A 96 -4.58 16.81 3.12
C ALA A 96 -4.77 18.27 3.61
N LYS A 97 -5.04 18.48 4.91
CA LYS A 97 -5.45 19.79 5.45
C LYS A 97 -4.49 20.38 6.49
N SER A 98 -3.70 19.54 7.16
CA SER A 98 -2.81 19.96 8.24
C SER A 98 -1.63 20.76 7.70
N LYS A 99 -1.25 21.80 8.44
CA LYS A 99 0.00 22.56 8.22
C LYS A 99 1.07 22.21 9.25
N CYS A 100 0.82 21.22 10.11
CA CYS A 100 1.76 20.74 11.12
C CYS A 100 2.47 19.47 10.60
N PRO A 101 3.75 19.55 10.20
CA PRO A 101 4.48 18.41 9.64
C PRO A 101 4.55 17.22 10.59
N ARG A 102 4.70 17.48 11.90
CA ARG A 102 4.78 16.42 12.91
C ARG A 102 3.48 15.63 13.03
N LEU A 103 2.33 16.31 13.05
CA LEU A 103 1.04 15.65 13.06
C LEU A 103 0.82 14.82 11.78
N THR A 104 1.18 15.39 10.63
CA THR A 104 1.09 14.69 9.34
C THR A 104 1.97 13.45 9.32
N GLU A 105 3.23 13.55 9.74
CA GLU A 105 4.17 12.43 9.86
C GLU A 105 3.60 11.32 10.74
N ILE A 106 3.06 11.65 11.92
CA ILE A 106 2.50 10.67 12.84
C ILE A 106 1.26 9.98 12.24
N CYS A 107 0.31 10.73 11.69
CA CYS A 107 -0.89 10.16 11.07
C CYS A 107 -0.55 9.27 9.87
N VAL A 108 0.42 9.68 9.06
CA VAL A 108 0.97 8.88 7.97
C VAL A 108 1.67 7.62 8.50
N GLY A 109 2.43 7.73 9.60
CA GLY A 109 3.04 6.59 10.25
C GLY A 109 2.02 5.57 10.76
N ILE A 110 0.89 6.02 11.31
CA ILE A 110 -0.22 5.14 11.73
C ILE A 110 -0.83 4.42 10.52
N LEU A 111 -1.14 5.17 9.45
CA LEU A 111 -1.62 4.59 8.18
C LEU A 111 -0.65 3.56 7.62
N GLY A 112 0.65 3.85 7.69
CA GLY A 112 1.74 2.93 7.34
C GLY A 112 1.61 1.60 8.06
N ASN A 113 1.51 1.63 9.40
CA ASN A 113 1.33 0.41 10.20
C ASN A 113 0.04 -0.35 9.85
N MET A 114 -1.07 0.36 9.67
CA MET A 114 -2.35 -0.26 9.33
C MET A 114 -2.27 -0.99 7.98
N ALA A 115 -1.59 -0.42 6.99
CA ALA A 115 -1.46 -1.01 5.67
C ALA A 115 -0.62 -2.32 5.64
N CYS A 116 0.10 -2.63 6.72
CA CYS A 116 0.91 -3.83 6.85
C CYS A 116 0.09 -5.10 7.14
N PHE A 117 -1.16 -4.97 7.61
CA PHE A 117 -2.02 -6.12 7.91
C PHE A 117 -2.79 -6.56 6.67
N GLN A 118 -2.82 -7.88 6.40
CA GLN A 118 -3.34 -8.43 5.14
C GLN A 118 -4.79 -7.99 4.85
N ASP A 119 -5.69 -8.09 5.83
CA ASP A 119 -7.11 -7.73 5.67
C ASP A 119 -7.29 -6.24 5.38
N ILE A 120 -6.46 -5.40 6.02
CA ILE A 120 -6.48 -3.96 5.82
C ILE A 120 -5.83 -3.62 4.48
N CYS A 121 -4.73 -4.27 4.10
CA CYS A 121 -4.06 -4.12 2.81
C CYS A 121 -5.02 -4.45 1.65
N LEU A 122 -5.83 -5.50 1.79
CA LEU A 122 -6.90 -5.84 0.84
C LEU A 122 -8.08 -4.84 0.85
N SER A 123 -8.35 -4.18 1.97
CA SER A 123 -9.33 -3.08 2.02
C SER A 123 -8.77 -1.78 1.41
N ILE A 124 -7.47 -1.53 1.59
CA ILE A 124 -6.71 -0.39 1.03
C ILE A 124 -6.43 -0.60 -0.47
N SER A 125 -6.41 -1.84 -0.96
CA SER A 125 -6.31 -2.09 -2.40
C SER A 125 -7.60 -1.75 -3.16
N LYS A 126 -8.65 -1.29 -2.47
CA LYS A 126 -9.77 -0.60 -3.11
C LYS A 126 -9.26 0.70 -3.73
N ASP A 127 -9.76 0.95 -4.93
CA ASP A 127 -9.33 1.97 -5.88
C ASP A 127 -9.06 3.39 -5.33
N GLU A 128 -9.83 3.83 -4.32
CA GLU A 128 -9.69 5.15 -3.70
C GLU A 128 -8.45 5.27 -2.80
N ASN A 129 -8.03 4.17 -2.16
CA ASN A 129 -6.99 4.16 -1.14
C ASN A 129 -5.57 3.99 -1.72
N LEU A 130 -5.42 3.34 -2.88
CA LEU A 130 -4.13 3.29 -3.60
C LEU A 130 -3.67 4.67 -4.08
N GLY A 131 -4.60 5.53 -4.51
CA GLY A 131 -4.29 6.91 -4.86
C GLY A 131 -3.75 7.72 -3.66
N LEU A 132 -4.21 7.40 -2.44
CA LEU A 132 -3.73 8.01 -1.21
C LEU A 132 -2.30 7.58 -0.88
N LEU A 133 -1.99 6.28 -1.04
CA LEU A 133 -0.62 5.77 -0.89
C LEU A 133 0.33 6.42 -1.89
N LEU A 134 -0.06 6.49 -3.17
CA LEU A 134 0.75 7.15 -4.21
C LEU A 134 0.98 8.62 -3.90
N THR A 135 -0.05 9.32 -3.41
CA THR A 135 0.08 10.72 -2.99
C THR A 135 1.09 10.86 -1.87
N CYS A 136 1.07 9.96 -0.87
CA CYS A 136 2.03 9.98 0.22
C CYS A 136 3.47 9.68 -0.25
N LEU A 137 3.65 8.67 -1.11
CA LEU A 137 4.96 8.34 -1.71
C LEU A 137 5.51 9.48 -2.58
N SER A 138 4.64 10.34 -3.10
CA SER A 138 5.02 11.50 -3.89
C SER A 138 5.42 12.72 -3.05
N GLN A 139 5.19 12.70 -1.73
CA GLN A 139 5.60 13.77 -0.81
C GLN A 139 6.97 13.45 -0.18
N PRO A 140 8.04 14.21 -0.48
CA PRO A 140 9.39 13.95 0.04
C PRO A 140 9.49 13.86 1.57
N GLU A 141 8.63 14.57 2.28
CA GLU A 141 8.64 14.66 3.75
C GLU A 141 8.19 13.36 4.43
N VAL A 142 7.35 12.55 3.76
CA VAL A 142 6.77 11.33 4.34
C VAL A 142 7.02 10.06 3.52
N ALA A 143 7.54 10.19 2.30
CA ALA A 143 7.81 9.05 1.41
C ALA A 143 8.68 7.98 2.08
N ASN A 144 9.76 8.39 2.76
CA ASN A 144 10.66 7.45 3.46
C ASN A 144 9.95 6.66 4.56
N VAL A 145 8.99 7.27 5.26
CA VAL A 145 8.21 6.57 6.30
C VAL A 145 7.42 5.43 5.68
N TRP A 146 6.79 5.66 4.53
CA TRP A 146 6.05 4.61 3.81
C TRP A 146 6.95 3.52 3.24
N VAL A 147 8.07 3.91 2.62
CA VAL A 147 9.05 2.96 2.06
C VAL A 147 9.58 2.03 3.16
N GLU A 148 9.96 2.58 4.33
CA GLU A 148 10.41 1.79 5.48
C GLU A 148 9.33 0.80 5.95
N ARG A 149 8.08 1.23 6.08
CA ARG A 149 6.99 0.33 6.52
C ARG A 149 6.67 -0.76 5.52
N ILE A 150 6.69 -0.44 4.24
CA ILE A 150 6.48 -1.43 3.18
C ILE A 150 7.62 -2.44 3.15
N ARG A 151 8.86 -2.00 3.34
CA ARG A 151 10.03 -2.88 3.46
C ARG A 151 9.87 -3.88 4.61
N ASP A 152 9.38 -3.41 5.75
CA ASP A 152 9.21 -4.23 6.95
C ASP A 152 7.98 -5.18 6.89
N SER A 153 7.19 -5.13 5.81
CA SER A 153 5.90 -5.82 5.70
C SER A 153 5.80 -6.72 4.47
N PRO A 154 6.19 -8.01 4.59
CA PRO A 154 6.17 -8.96 3.47
C PRO A 154 4.80 -9.15 2.81
N SER A 155 3.71 -9.03 3.56
CA SER A 155 2.32 -9.12 3.08
C SER A 155 2.01 -8.16 1.94
N VAL A 156 2.64 -6.97 1.92
CA VAL A 156 2.43 -5.96 0.88
C VAL A 156 2.91 -6.48 -0.48
N TYR A 157 4.04 -7.19 -0.51
CA TYR A 157 4.56 -7.82 -1.73
C TYR A 157 3.55 -8.83 -2.29
N ASP A 158 3.02 -9.71 -1.44
CA ASP A 158 2.08 -10.75 -1.85
C ASP A 158 0.77 -10.14 -2.36
N CYS A 159 0.24 -9.11 -1.68
CA CYS A 159 -0.97 -8.40 -2.08
C CYS A 159 -0.80 -7.72 -3.44
N VAL A 160 0.31 -6.98 -3.63
CA VAL A 160 0.63 -6.30 -4.89
C VAL A 160 0.77 -7.29 -6.03
N CYS A 161 1.50 -8.39 -5.83
CA CYS A 161 1.67 -9.42 -6.84
C CYS A 161 0.36 -10.12 -7.19
N PHE A 162 -0.47 -10.42 -6.18
CA PHE A 162 -1.78 -11.01 -6.38
C PHE A 162 -2.69 -10.11 -7.23
N ILE A 163 -2.74 -8.81 -6.93
CA ILE A 163 -3.53 -7.84 -7.70
C ILE A 163 -3.06 -7.79 -9.15
N MET A 164 -1.76 -7.62 -9.38
CA MET A 164 -1.19 -7.54 -10.73
C MET A 164 -1.41 -8.82 -11.55
N SER A 165 -1.41 -9.98 -10.89
CA SER A 165 -1.61 -11.27 -11.57
C SER A 165 -3.08 -11.65 -11.80
N SER A 166 -3.99 -11.17 -10.94
CA SER A 166 -5.35 -11.73 -10.83
C SER A 166 -6.47 -10.73 -11.13
N SER A 167 -6.20 -9.42 -11.04
CA SER A 167 -7.19 -8.39 -11.32
C SER A 167 -7.42 -8.26 -12.82
N THR A 168 -8.67 -8.03 -13.21
CA THR A 168 -9.08 -7.61 -14.58
C THR A 168 -9.57 -6.16 -14.60
N ASN A 169 -9.52 -5.46 -13.46
CA ASN A 169 -9.85 -4.05 -13.37
C ASN A 169 -8.63 -3.22 -13.80
N VAL A 170 -8.69 -2.63 -15.00
CA VAL A 170 -7.61 -1.83 -15.59
C VAL A 170 -7.24 -0.63 -14.70
N GLU A 171 -8.21 0.08 -14.11
CA GLU A 171 -7.93 1.23 -13.24
C GLU A 171 -7.14 0.81 -11.99
N LEU A 172 -7.55 -0.30 -11.37
CA LEU A 172 -6.84 -0.88 -10.24
C LEU A 172 -5.42 -1.31 -10.61
N LEU A 173 -5.26 -1.93 -11.78
CA LEU A 173 -3.93 -2.30 -12.29
C LEU A 173 -3.05 -1.05 -12.48
N VAL A 174 -3.55 0.00 -13.12
CA VAL A 174 -2.79 1.25 -13.27
C VAL A 174 -2.36 1.80 -11.92
N LYS A 175 -3.27 1.92 -10.94
CA LYS A 175 -2.93 2.49 -9.62
C LYS A 175 -1.94 1.64 -8.83
N VAL A 176 -2.07 0.31 -8.84
CA VAL A 176 -1.06 -0.54 -8.19
C VAL A 176 0.28 -0.46 -8.92
N GLY A 177 0.27 -0.35 -10.25
CA GLY A 177 1.45 -0.11 -11.07
C GLY A 177 2.16 1.19 -10.69
N GLU A 178 1.43 2.30 -10.53
CA GLU A 178 1.99 3.60 -10.15
C GLU A 178 2.65 3.55 -8.76
N VAL A 179 2.04 2.83 -7.81
CA VAL A 179 2.63 2.61 -6.48
C VAL A 179 3.94 1.84 -6.60
N VAL A 180 3.97 0.74 -7.37
CA VAL A 180 5.19 -0.08 -7.57
C VAL A 180 6.28 0.72 -8.27
N ASP A 181 5.94 1.43 -9.34
CA ASP A 181 6.85 2.32 -10.06
C ASP A 181 7.50 3.33 -9.13
N LYS A 182 6.68 4.01 -8.31
CA LYS A 182 7.18 5.00 -7.37
C LYS A 182 8.05 4.39 -6.27
N LEU A 183 7.70 3.22 -5.76
CA LEU A 183 8.52 2.52 -4.76
C LEU A 183 9.90 2.14 -5.32
N PHE A 184 9.95 1.61 -6.54
CA PHE A 184 11.21 1.19 -7.17
C PHE A 184 12.08 2.40 -7.55
N ASP A 185 11.47 3.51 -7.96
CA ASP A 185 12.16 4.79 -8.21
C ASP A 185 12.75 5.40 -6.92
N LEU A 186 12.05 5.24 -5.79
CA LEU A 186 12.50 5.78 -4.50
C LEU A 186 13.56 4.91 -3.80
N ASP A 187 13.49 3.58 -3.92
CA ASP A 187 14.29 2.67 -3.10
C ASP A 187 14.74 1.40 -3.86
N GLU A 188 15.98 1.45 -4.38
CA GLU A 188 16.60 0.32 -5.10
C GLU A 188 16.74 -0.94 -4.23
N GLU A 189 16.97 -0.79 -2.91
CA GLU A 189 17.11 -1.92 -2.00
C GLU A 189 15.78 -2.70 -1.83
N LEU A 190 14.66 -1.98 -1.72
CA LEU A 190 13.31 -2.57 -1.71
C LEU A 190 13.04 -3.30 -3.03
N MET A 191 13.36 -2.69 -4.17
CA MET A 191 13.24 -3.34 -5.49
C MET A 191 14.04 -4.66 -5.53
N LEU A 192 15.30 -4.63 -5.10
CA LEU A 192 16.17 -5.82 -5.05
C LEU A 192 15.62 -6.90 -4.10
N ASN A 193 15.03 -6.51 -2.97
CA ASN A 193 14.40 -7.43 -2.05
C ASN A 193 13.17 -8.09 -2.68
N TRP A 194 12.31 -7.32 -3.35
CA TRP A 194 11.12 -7.85 -4.05
C TRP A 194 11.48 -8.80 -5.19
N ILE A 195 12.56 -8.51 -5.93
CA ILE A 195 13.12 -9.44 -6.93
C ILE A 195 13.53 -10.77 -6.27
N LYS A 196 14.16 -10.71 -5.09
CA LYS A 196 14.65 -11.90 -4.37
C LYS A 196 13.56 -12.66 -3.64
N SER A 197 12.48 -12.01 -3.18
CA SER A 197 11.38 -12.64 -2.44
C SER A 197 10.78 -13.82 -3.21
N GLY A 198 10.59 -13.69 -4.52
CA GLY A 198 10.13 -14.78 -5.41
C GLY A 198 11.19 -15.85 -5.74
N THR A 199 12.36 -15.83 -5.10
CA THR A 199 13.42 -16.85 -5.30
C THR A 199 13.62 -17.75 -4.07
N CYS A 200 13.02 -17.39 -2.92
CA CYS A 200 13.17 -18.11 -1.67
C CYS A 200 12.01 -19.08 -1.40
N GLN A 201 12.03 -20.25 -2.06
CA GLN A 201 11.83 -21.62 -1.52
C GLN A 201 11.17 -22.57 -2.53
N SER A 202 11.98 -23.46 -3.10
CA SER A 202 11.54 -24.78 -3.55
C SER A 202 12.58 -25.83 -3.16
N VAL A 203 12.94 -25.93 -1.88
CA VAL A 203 13.64 -27.11 -1.34
C VAL A 203 13.29 -27.31 0.14
N GLY A 204 12.08 -27.79 0.43
CA GLY A 204 11.71 -28.32 1.74
C GLY A 204 10.60 -29.36 1.56
N PRO A 205 10.71 -30.58 2.11
CA PRO A 205 9.65 -31.56 1.98
C PRO A 205 8.43 -31.12 2.78
N SER A 206 7.31 -30.97 2.07
CA SER A 206 5.98 -30.70 2.61
C SER A 206 5.56 -31.80 3.58
N THR A 207 5.30 -31.42 4.84
CA THR A 207 4.51 -32.23 5.77
C THR A 207 3.45 -31.37 6.43
N ASP A 208 2.22 -31.86 6.31
CA ASP A 208 1.00 -31.59 7.06
C ASP A 208 0.17 -30.31 6.81
N ASP A 209 -0.99 -30.54 6.17
CA ASP A 209 -2.33 -30.03 6.43
C ASP A 209 -2.46 -28.69 7.19
N SER A 210 -2.40 -27.56 6.47
CA SER A 210 -2.95 -26.23 6.82
C SER A 210 -2.97 -25.30 5.59
N PRO A 211 -3.78 -24.22 5.58
CA PRO A 211 -4.63 -23.81 4.45
C PRO A 211 -3.87 -23.21 3.26
N GLU A 212 -4.35 -23.52 2.06
CA GLU A 212 -4.03 -22.92 0.74
C GLU A 212 -2.63 -22.28 0.67
N GLU A 213 -1.62 -23.05 0.23
CA GLU A 213 -0.32 -22.50 -0.17
C GLU A 213 -0.57 -21.32 -1.11
N LEU A 214 -0.30 -20.10 -0.62
CA LEU A 214 -0.36 -18.88 -1.42
C LEU A 214 0.51 -19.07 -2.67
N PRO A 215 0.06 -18.62 -3.85
CA PRO A 215 0.85 -18.78 -5.07
C PRO A 215 2.24 -18.17 -4.88
N ASP A 216 3.29 -18.89 -5.29
CA ASP A 216 4.66 -18.36 -5.32
C ASP A 216 4.74 -17.28 -6.40
N PHE A 217 4.36 -16.06 -6.02
CA PHE A 217 4.36 -14.93 -6.92
C PHE A 217 5.78 -14.42 -7.13
N LYS A 218 6.15 -14.29 -8.39
CA LYS A 218 7.37 -13.60 -8.81
C LYS A 218 7.01 -12.27 -9.42
N ILE A 219 7.68 -11.21 -8.99
CA ILE A 219 7.35 -9.84 -9.38
C ILE A 219 7.33 -9.64 -10.92
N VAL A 220 8.28 -10.22 -11.65
CA VAL A 220 8.39 -10.03 -13.11
C VAL A 220 7.17 -10.62 -13.86
N PRO A 221 6.78 -11.89 -13.68
CA PRO A 221 5.53 -12.41 -14.24
C PRO A 221 4.30 -11.56 -13.89
N CYS A 222 4.19 -11.08 -12.65
CA CYS A 222 3.07 -10.23 -12.23
C CYS A 222 3.04 -8.92 -13.03
N ILE A 223 4.19 -8.25 -13.18
CA ILE A 223 4.34 -7.03 -13.99
C ILE A 223 3.96 -7.29 -15.46
N LEU A 224 4.45 -8.37 -16.04
CA LEU A 224 4.18 -8.70 -17.44
C LEU A 224 2.69 -9.00 -17.67
N GLU A 225 2.04 -9.70 -16.74
CA GLU A 225 0.61 -9.98 -16.84
C GLU A 225 -0.22 -8.71 -16.74
N ALA A 226 0.07 -7.85 -15.75
CA ALA A 226 -0.62 -6.57 -15.62
C ALA A 226 -0.41 -5.67 -16.85
N ALA A 227 0.82 -5.58 -17.38
CA ALA A 227 1.11 -4.83 -18.59
C ALA A 227 0.31 -5.34 -19.80
N LYS A 228 0.18 -6.66 -19.98
CA LYS A 228 -0.64 -7.25 -21.05
C LYS A 228 -2.12 -6.84 -20.91
N GLN A 229 -2.64 -6.85 -19.69
CA GLN A 229 -4.04 -6.50 -19.42
C GLN A 229 -4.33 -5.01 -19.62
N VAL A 230 -3.41 -4.13 -19.22
CA VAL A 230 -3.59 -2.67 -19.33
C VAL A 230 -3.37 -2.17 -20.77
N ARG A 231 -2.56 -2.87 -21.57
CA ARG A 231 -2.12 -2.45 -22.91
C ARG A 231 -3.23 -1.95 -23.84
N SER A 232 -4.37 -2.64 -23.93
CA SER A 232 -5.42 -2.27 -24.89
C SER A 232 -6.27 -1.09 -24.45
N ASP A 233 -6.35 -0.87 -23.14
CA ASP A 233 -7.40 -0.04 -22.53
C ASP A 233 -6.83 1.25 -21.92
N SER A 234 -5.53 1.28 -21.58
CA SER A 234 -4.86 2.46 -21.03
C SER A 234 -3.38 2.54 -21.47
N PRO A 235 -3.07 3.30 -22.54
CA PRO A 235 -1.69 3.55 -22.97
C PRO A 235 -0.86 4.25 -21.90
N GLU A 236 -1.43 5.23 -21.18
CA GLU A 236 -0.75 5.91 -20.08
C GLU A 236 -0.45 4.94 -18.93
N GLY A 237 -1.35 4.01 -18.66
CA GLY A 237 -1.13 2.93 -17.70
C GLY A 237 -0.02 1.97 -18.12
N LEU A 238 0.11 1.72 -19.42
CA LEU A 238 1.18 0.88 -19.96
C LEU A 238 2.55 1.53 -19.79
N ASP A 239 2.66 2.85 -19.93
CA ASP A 239 3.90 3.60 -19.72
C ASP A 239 4.47 3.37 -18.30
N VAL A 240 3.59 3.27 -17.30
CA VAL A 240 3.97 2.96 -15.91
C VAL A 240 4.68 1.60 -15.83
N TYR A 241 4.10 0.55 -16.41
CA TYR A 241 4.73 -0.77 -16.42
C TYR A 241 6.00 -0.84 -17.26
N MET A 242 6.10 -0.05 -18.33
CA MET A 242 7.33 0.07 -19.11
C MET A 242 8.44 0.74 -18.30
N HIS A 243 8.11 1.74 -17.48
CA HIS A 243 9.07 2.38 -16.59
C HIS A 243 9.54 1.42 -15.49
N ILE A 244 8.63 0.62 -14.90
CA ILE A 244 9.02 -0.44 -13.95
C ILE A 244 9.99 -1.44 -14.60
N LEU A 245 9.70 -1.91 -15.82
CA LEU A 245 10.60 -2.81 -16.55
C LEU A 245 11.95 -2.15 -16.84
N GLN A 246 11.96 -0.86 -17.19
CA GLN A 246 13.18 -0.08 -17.36
C GLN A 246 13.99 -0.03 -16.07
N LEU A 247 13.38 0.31 -14.92
CA LEU A 247 14.04 0.31 -13.61
C LEU A 247 14.65 -1.06 -13.29
N LEU A 248 13.93 -2.15 -13.50
CA LEU A 248 14.48 -3.51 -13.34
C LEU A 248 15.71 -3.76 -14.21
N THR A 249 15.75 -3.23 -15.44
CA THR A 249 16.91 -3.40 -16.34
C THR A 249 18.13 -2.57 -15.96
N THR A 250 18.02 -1.66 -14.99
CA THR A 250 19.15 -0.86 -14.50
C THR A 250 20.09 -1.62 -13.56
N VAL A 251 19.65 -2.76 -13.04
CA VAL A 251 20.40 -3.61 -12.10
C VAL A 251 20.55 -5.04 -12.63
N ASP A 252 21.67 -5.69 -12.31
CA ASP A 252 21.97 -7.04 -12.79
C ASP A 252 20.94 -8.06 -12.30
N GLU A 253 20.53 -7.99 -11.03
CA GLU A 253 19.51 -8.87 -10.45
C GLU A 253 18.16 -8.77 -11.17
N GLY A 254 17.77 -7.57 -11.63
CA GLY A 254 16.52 -7.36 -12.36
C GLY A 254 16.59 -7.95 -13.77
N ILE A 255 17.72 -7.79 -14.46
CA ILE A 255 17.97 -8.51 -15.73
C ILE A 255 17.93 -10.03 -15.51
N GLN A 256 18.56 -10.54 -14.46
CA GLN A 256 18.50 -11.97 -14.14
C GLN A 256 17.07 -12.42 -13.82
N ALA A 257 16.27 -11.62 -13.10
CA ALA A 257 14.89 -11.94 -12.81
C ALA A 257 14.04 -12.09 -14.07
N ILE A 258 14.28 -11.23 -15.07
CA ILE A 258 13.63 -11.29 -16.38
C ILE A 258 14.05 -12.55 -17.16
N VAL A 259 15.34 -12.84 -17.21
CA VAL A 259 15.88 -13.88 -18.11
C VAL A 259 15.83 -15.29 -17.50
N GLN A 260 15.99 -15.42 -16.18
CA GLN A 260 16.05 -16.71 -15.49
C GLN A 260 14.68 -17.30 -15.15
N ALA A 261 13.60 -16.51 -15.16
CA ALA A 261 12.26 -17.04 -15.01
C ALA A 261 11.93 -18.00 -16.17
N PRO A 262 11.29 -19.17 -15.92
CA PRO A 262 10.81 -20.04 -16.98
C PRO A 262 9.95 -19.24 -17.96
N ASP A 263 10.32 -19.25 -19.24
CA ASP A 263 9.72 -18.43 -20.30
C ASP A 263 9.77 -16.90 -20.09
N GLY A 264 10.32 -16.36 -19.00
CA GLY A 264 10.33 -14.93 -18.68
C GLY A 264 10.92 -14.06 -19.77
N GLY A 265 12.13 -14.37 -20.24
CA GLY A 265 12.76 -13.64 -21.35
C GLY A 265 11.95 -13.72 -22.65
N LYS A 266 11.25 -14.83 -22.90
CA LYS A 266 10.39 -15.01 -24.06
C LYS A 266 9.10 -14.20 -23.93
N GLU A 267 8.50 -14.15 -22.75
CA GLU A 267 7.30 -13.35 -22.47
C GLU A 267 7.59 -11.85 -22.51
N THR A 268 8.67 -11.39 -21.90
CA THR A 268 9.13 -10.01 -21.99
C THR A 268 9.41 -9.65 -23.45
N TRP A 269 10.09 -10.52 -24.20
CA TRP A 269 10.30 -10.30 -25.63
C TRP A 269 9.00 -10.22 -26.41
N ALA A 270 8.03 -11.12 -26.15
CA ALA A 270 6.75 -11.10 -26.83
C ALA A 270 5.98 -9.79 -26.57
N LEU A 271 5.96 -9.32 -25.31
CA LEU A 271 5.34 -8.05 -24.94
C LEU A 271 6.01 -6.87 -25.68
N LEU A 272 7.34 -6.78 -25.61
CA LEU A 272 8.10 -5.69 -26.25
C LEU A 272 8.01 -5.73 -27.78
N TYR A 273 8.05 -6.93 -28.37
CA TYR A 273 7.90 -7.12 -29.81
C TYR A 273 6.54 -6.62 -30.28
N ASP A 274 5.46 -7.03 -29.60
CA ASP A 274 4.12 -6.58 -29.94
C ASP A 274 4.01 -5.05 -29.85
N LEU A 275 4.51 -4.46 -28.76
CA LEU A 275 4.51 -3.01 -28.54
C LEU A 275 5.26 -2.25 -29.63
N ILE A 276 6.51 -2.65 -29.90
CA ILE A 276 7.36 -1.95 -30.86
C ILE A 276 6.77 -2.10 -32.27
N CYS A 277 6.39 -3.32 -32.66
CA CYS A 277 5.96 -3.60 -34.02
C CYS A 277 4.53 -3.12 -34.33
N HIS A 278 3.65 -3.02 -33.33
CA HIS A 278 2.26 -2.63 -33.55
C HIS A 278 1.91 -1.21 -33.11
N GLU A 279 2.60 -0.66 -32.10
CA GLU A 279 2.29 0.67 -31.57
C GLU A 279 3.31 1.75 -31.99
N LEU A 280 4.60 1.40 -32.07
CA LEU A 280 5.67 2.38 -32.31
C LEU A 280 6.14 2.44 -33.77
N CYS A 281 6.27 1.29 -34.43
CA CYS A 281 6.79 1.22 -35.79
C CYS A 281 5.71 1.48 -36.85
N GLN A 282 6.04 2.36 -37.79
CA GLN A 282 5.31 2.56 -39.03
C GLN A 282 5.95 1.75 -40.18
N PRO A 283 5.21 1.45 -41.27
CA PRO A 283 5.72 0.66 -42.39
C PRO A 283 6.98 1.21 -43.05
N ASP A 284 7.19 2.52 -42.94
CA ASP A 284 8.30 3.25 -43.55
C ASP A 284 9.47 3.52 -42.58
N ASP A 285 9.38 3.04 -41.33
CA ASP A 285 10.44 3.26 -40.35
C ASP A 285 11.70 2.45 -40.69
N PRO A 286 12.91 2.99 -40.41
CA PRO A 286 14.15 2.27 -40.62
C PRO A 286 14.19 0.98 -39.77
N PRO A 287 14.73 -0.14 -40.31
CA PRO A 287 14.83 -1.37 -39.54
C PRO A 287 15.77 -1.20 -38.35
N ILE A 288 15.28 -1.52 -37.15
CA ILE A 288 16.11 -1.65 -35.96
C ILE A 288 16.75 -3.04 -36.01
N ILE A 289 18.08 -3.08 -36.11
CA ILE A 289 18.86 -4.32 -36.10
C ILE A 289 19.51 -4.47 -34.74
N VAL A 290 18.97 -5.38 -33.92
CA VAL A 290 19.58 -5.76 -32.65
C VAL A 290 20.68 -6.79 -32.93
N GLN A 291 21.91 -6.49 -32.53
CA GLN A 291 23.02 -7.43 -32.60
C GLN A 291 23.40 -7.87 -31.19
N GLU A 292 23.49 -9.19 -30.99
CA GLU A 292 24.02 -9.77 -29.77
C GLU A 292 25.50 -9.35 -29.62
N GLN A 293 25.79 -8.54 -28.60
CA GLN A 293 27.18 -8.32 -28.20
C GLN A 293 27.66 -9.58 -27.48
N LYS A 294 28.44 -10.40 -28.18
CA LYS A 294 29.23 -11.45 -27.52
C LYS A 294 30.29 -10.79 -26.66
N THR A 295 30.10 -10.84 -25.36
CA THR A 295 31.12 -10.51 -24.35
C THR A 295 31.93 -11.75 -24.01
#